data_AF-A0A7K4L997-F1
#
_entry.id   AF-A0A7K4L997-F1
#
_cell.length_a   1.000
_cell.length_b   1.000
_cell.length_c   1.000
_cell.angle_alpha   90.00
_cell.angle_beta   90.00
_cell.angle_gamma   90.00
#
_symmetry.space_group_name_H-M   'P 1'
#
loop_
_entity.id
_entity.type
_entity.pdbx_description
1 polymer ?
#
loop_
_entity_poly.entity_id
_entity_poly.type
_entity_poly.pdbx_seq_one_letter_code
_entity_poly.pdbx_strand_id
1 'polypeptide(L)'
;QKVKDFMRVLFPVLLNKNHDNYEKIRAILLYIFSSNGTTQENLDKLIQNVQIDSDMIRNWEYLGIPILPSSASEQCKHPRRDRSSEETYQLSRWTPVIKDIMEDAIEKKLDPNEWPSCCQRPPTLNGSRVA
;
A
#
# COMPACT_ATOMS: atom_id res chain seq x y z
N GLN A 1 15.18 8.16 -4.95
CA GLN A 1 15.56 8.96 -3.76
C GLN A 1 14.66 8.54 -2.60
N LYS A 2 15.22 8.06 -1.47
CA LYS A 2 14.39 7.71 -0.30
C LYS A 2 13.97 9.00 0.42
N VAL A 3 12.68 9.18 0.68
CA VAL A 3 12.18 10.27 1.51
C VAL A 3 12.55 9.95 2.95
N LYS A 4 13.30 10.85 3.61
CA LYS A 4 13.79 10.64 4.98
C LYS A 4 12.88 11.25 6.04
N ASP A 5 12.17 12.32 5.69
CA ASP A 5 11.30 13.05 6.61
C ASP A 5 9.93 13.26 5.96
N PHE A 6 9.00 12.35 6.25
CA PHE A 6 7.65 12.40 5.69
C PHE A 6 6.86 13.60 6.20
N MET A 7 7.11 14.05 7.43
CA MET A 7 6.39 15.17 8.04
C MET A 7 6.74 16.49 7.33
N ARG A 8 8.00 16.71 6.96
CA ARG A 8 8.40 17.89 6.15
C ARG A 8 7.67 17.99 4.82
N VAL A 9 7.30 16.85 4.23
CA VAL A 9 6.54 16.81 2.97
C VAL A 9 5.04 16.96 3.23
N LEU A 10 4.53 16.36 4.30
CA LEU A 10 3.11 16.38 4.64
C LEU A 10 2.62 17.75 5.11
N PHE A 11 3.37 18.41 6.00
CA PHE A 11 2.94 19.68 6.64
C PHE A 11 2.51 20.77 5.64
N PRO A 12 3.28 21.08 4.58
CA PRO A 12 2.88 22.09 3.59
C PRO A 12 1.54 21.79 2.91
N VAL A 13 1.22 20.50 2.68
CA VAL A 13 -0.05 20.08 2.07
C VAL A 13 -1.22 20.32 3.03
N LEU A 14 -1.04 20.04 4.32
CA LEU A 14 -2.10 20.21 5.32
C LEU A 14 -2.41 21.69 5.62
N LEU A 15 -1.38 22.55 5.61
CA LEU A 15 -1.50 23.99 5.86
C LEU A 15 -2.08 24.78 4.68
N ASN A 16 -2.01 24.23 3.47
CA ASN A 16 -2.54 24.91 2.29
C ASN A 16 -4.08 24.95 2.35
N LYS A 17 -4.62 26.18 2.32
CA LYS A 17 -6.06 26.47 2.41
C LYS A 17 -6.82 26.18 1.12
N ASN A 18 -6.11 26.02 0.00
CA ASN A 18 -6.72 25.72 -1.29
C ASN A 18 -7.05 24.23 -1.44
N HIS A 19 -6.51 23.38 -0.57
CA HIS A 19 -6.84 21.96 -0.57
C HIS A 19 -8.12 21.70 0.22
N ASP A 20 -8.97 20.85 -0.35
CA ASP A 20 -10.16 20.38 0.36
C ASP A 20 -9.79 19.39 1.47
N ASN A 21 -10.77 19.05 2.31
CA ASN A 21 -10.55 18.12 3.41
C ASN A 21 -10.19 16.70 2.91
N TYR A 22 -10.70 16.29 1.73
CA TYR A 22 -10.45 14.96 1.18
C TYR A 22 -9.01 14.80 0.68
N GLU A 23 -8.43 15.82 0.05
CA GLU A 23 -7.05 15.87 -0.38
C GLU A 23 -6.10 15.77 0.82
N LYS A 24 -6.42 16.46 1.91
CA LYS A 24 -5.66 16.40 3.16
C LYS A 24 -5.77 15.02 3.82
N ILE A 25 -6.97 14.42 3.84
CA ILE A 25 -7.17 13.04 4.32
C ILE A 25 -6.35 12.05 3.50
N ARG A 26 -6.38 12.15 2.15
CA ARG A 26 -5.57 11.28 1.27
C ARG A 26 -4.07 11.43 1.56
N ALA A 27 -3.59 12.65 1.79
CA ALA A 27 -2.18 12.89 2.14
C ALA A 27 -1.80 12.26 3.50
N ILE A 28 -2.66 12.38 4.52
CA ILE A 28 -2.47 11.75 5.84
C ILE A 28 -2.44 10.22 5.72
N LEU A 29 -3.37 9.63 4.96
CA LEU A 29 -3.40 8.18 4.74
C LEU A 29 -2.13 7.69 4.04
N LEU A 30 -1.65 8.38 3.00
CA LEU A 30 -0.39 8.05 2.34
C LEU A 30 0.81 8.11 3.30
N TYR A 31 0.83 9.07 4.23
CA TYR A 31 1.83 9.14 5.28
C TYR A 31 1.77 7.92 6.22
N ILE A 32 0.56 7.55 6.68
CA ILE A 32 0.35 6.39 7.57
C ILE A 32 0.77 5.10 6.86
N PHE A 33 0.39 4.91 5.59
CA PHE A 33 0.77 3.73 4.80
C PHE A 33 2.28 3.62 4.61
N SER A 34 2.95 4.76 4.41
CA SER A 34 4.40 4.82 4.23
C SER A 34 5.17 4.59 5.54
N SER A 35 4.60 4.98 6.68
CA SER A 35 5.19 4.82 8.02
C SER A 35 4.77 3.51 8.70
N ASN A 36 3.86 2.75 8.09
CA ASN A 36 3.26 1.54 8.63
C ASN A 36 2.57 1.77 10.00
N GLY A 37 1.77 2.84 10.05
CA GLY A 37 1.11 3.30 11.27
C GLY A 37 1.72 4.60 11.82
N THR A 38 1.04 5.19 12.80
CA THR A 38 1.50 6.36 13.54
C THR A 38 1.02 6.33 14.99
N THR A 39 1.66 7.08 15.89
CA THR A 39 1.23 7.11 17.29
C THR A 39 -0.12 7.83 17.44
N GLN A 40 -0.89 7.47 18.46
CA GLN A 40 -2.19 8.08 18.75
C GLN A 40 -2.05 9.62 18.89
N GLU A 41 -1.03 10.08 19.61
CA GLU A 41 -0.73 11.51 19.79
C GLU A 41 -0.46 12.24 18.47
N ASN A 42 0.27 11.61 17.54
CA ASN A 42 0.56 12.22 16.25
C ASN A 42 -0.69 12.25 15.36
N LEU A 43 -1.48 11.18 15.38
CA LEU A 43 -2.75 11.11 14.68
C LEU A 43 -3.71 12.20 15.15
N ASP A 44 -3.87 12.38 16.47
CA ASP A 44 -4.75 13.40 17.04
C ASP A 44 -4.31 14.81 16.65
N LYS A 45 -3.00 15.09 16.64
CA LYS A 45 -2.46 16.38 16.16
C LYS A 45 -2.78 16.60 14.68
N LEU A 46 -2.64 15.59 13.83
CA LEU A 46 -2.95 15.69 12.40
C LEU A 46 -4.45 15.96 12.17
N ILE A 47 -5.31 15.25 12.89
CA ILE A 47 -6.78 15.42 12.81
C ILE A 47 -7.19 16.81 13.29
N GLN A 48 -6.69 17.25 14.45
CA GLN A 48 -7.00 18.57 15.01
C GLN A 48 -6.58 19.72 14.08
N ASN A 49 -5.39 19.63 13.46
CA ASN A 49 -4.89 20.67 12.56
C ASN A 49 -5.76 20.84 11.30
N VAL A 50 -6.40 19.77 10.85
CA VAL A 50 -7.17 19.75 9.60
C VAL A 50 -8.68 19.85 9.84
N GLN A 51 -9.13 19.74 11.09
CA GLN A 51 -10.55 19.78 11.47
C GLN A 51 -11.40 18.75 10.71
N ILE A 52 -10.86 17.53 10.59
CA ILE A 52 -11.51 16.42 9.91
C ILE A 52 -12.18 15.48 10.90
N ASP A 53 -13.21 14.79 10.42
CA ASP A 53 -13.79 13.67 11.14
C ASP A 53 -12.77 12.52 11.24
N SER A 54 -12.48 12.10 12.47
CA SER A 54 -11.48 11.06 12.76
C SER A 54 -11.86 9.69 12.19
N ASP A 55 -13.15 9.44 12.04
CA ASP A 55 -13.66 8.12 11.68
C ASP A 55 -13.24 7.73 10.26
N MET A 56 -13.11 8.71 9.36
CA MET A 56 -12.64 8.49 7.99
C MET A 56 -11.23 7.88 7.94
N ILE A 57 -10.36 8.20 8.90
CA ILE A 57 -9.01 7.63 8.99
C ILE A 57 -9.04 6.32 9.76
N ARG A 58 -9.72 6.28 10.91
CA ARG A 58 -9.76 5.09 11.78
C ARG A 58 -10.44 3.89 11.10
N ASN A 59 -11.47 4.11 10.29
CA ASN A 59 -12.22 3.04 9.62
C ASN A 59 -11.37 2.18 8.65
N TRP A 60 -10.20 2.66 8.22
CA TRP A 60 -9.26 1.85 7.43
C TRP A 60 -8.69 0.66 8.20
N GLU A 61 -8.75 0.69 9.54
CA GLU A 61 -8.40 -0.46 10.37
C GLU A 61 -9.29 -1.68 10.08
N TYR A 62 -10.57 -1.46 9.74
CA TYR A 62 -11.47 -2.53 9.32
C TYR A 62 -11.07 -3.19 7.99
N LEU A 63 -10.22 -2.55 7.20
CA LEU A 63 -9.63 -3.10 5.98
C LEU A 63 -8.25 -3.74 6.24
N GLY A 64 -7.86 -3.91 7.50
CA GLY A 64 -6.57 -4.48 7.90
C GLY A 64 -5.39 -3.52 7.73
N ILE A 65 -5.63 -2.21 7.64
CA ILE A 65 -4.57 -1.21 7.58
C ILE A 65 -4.18 -0.75 9.00
N PRO A 66 -2.91 -0.87 9.42
CA PRO A 66 -2.49 -0.45 10.74
C PRO A 66 -2.43 1.08 10.78
N ILE A 67 -3.48 1.69 11.34
CA ILE A 67 -3.50 3.14 11.61
C ILE A 67 -2.62 3.46 12.81
N LEU A 68 -2.76 2.65 13.87
CA LEU A 68 -1.89 2.67 15.04
C LEU A 68 -0.93 1.48 14.98
N PRO A 69 0.34 1.62 15.39
CA PRO A 69 1.27 0.51 15.44
C PRO A 69 0.79 -0.52 16.48
N SER A 70 0.43 -1.71 16.01
CA SER A 70 0.10 -2.86 16.83
C SER A 70 1.16 -3.93 16.65
N SER A 71 1.54 -4.62 17.72
CA SER A 71 2.54 -5.70 17.70
C SER A 71 2.10 -6.94 16.90
N ALA A 72 0.83 -7.04 16.54
CA ALA A 72 0.25 -8.23 15.90
C ALA A 72 0.09 -8.14 14.38
N SER A 73 0.28 -6.97 13.77
CA SER A 73 0.02 -6.75 12.34
C SER A 73 1.31 -6.51 11.56
N GLU A 74 2.16 -7.53 11.43
CA GLU A 74 3.10 -7.57 10.31
C GLU A 74 2.26 -7.74 9.04
N GLN A 75 1.95 -6.64 8.37
CA GLN A 75 1.35 -6.71 7.04
C GLN A 75 2.33 -7.44 6.12
N CYS A 76 1.96 -8.63 5.68
CA CYS A 76 2.63 -9.32 4.60
C CYS A 76 2.42 -8.50 3.32
N LYS A 77 3.37 -7.62 3.01
CA LYS A 77 3.33 -6.79 1.80
C LYS A 77 3.90 -7.62 0.67
N HIS A 78 3.11 -7.82 -0.39
CA HIS A 78 3.60 -8.44 -1.63
C HIS A 78 4.89 -7.73 -2.06
N PRO A 79 5.99 -8.48 -2.30
CA PRO A 79 7.25 -7.88 -2.68
C PRO A 79 7.11 -7.07 -3.96
N ARG A 80 7.67 -5.85 -3.96
CA ARG A 80 7.60 -4.95 -5.12
C ARG A 80 8.65 -5.36 -6.15
N ARG A 81 8.22 -5.52 -7.40
CA ARG A 81 9.13 -5.79 -8.52
C ARG A 81 9.99 -4.56 -8.81
N ASP A 82 11.28 -4.78 -9.10
CA ASP A 82 12.20 -3.71 -9.48
C ASP A 82 11.83 -3.17 -10.88
N ARG A 83 11.62 -1.85 -10.94
CA ARG A 83 11.27 -1.09 -12.14
C ARG A 83 12.15 0.14 -12.32
N SER A 84 13.34 0.13 -11.72
CA SER A 84 14.28 1.25 -11.78
C SER A 84 14.74 1.60 -13.20
N SER A 85 14.63 0.67 -14.15
CA SER A 85 14.93 0.86 -15.57
C SER A 85 13.79 1.43 -16.41
N GLU A 86 12.55 1.49 -15.88
CA GLU A 86 11.40 1.99 -16.64
C GLU A 86 11.40 3.52 -16.70
N GLU A 87 11.19 4.08 -17.89
CA GLU A 87 10.98 5.51 -18.08
C GLU A 87 9.64 5.92 -17.46
N THR A 88 9.68 6.76 -16.42
CA THR A 88 8.49 7.23 -15.71
C THR A 88 8.49 8.75 -15.56
N TYR A 89 7.30 9.34 -15.62
CA TYR A 89 7.12 10.75 -15.31
C TYR A 89 7.26 11.01 -13.81
N GLN A 90 7.78 12.18 -13.43
CA GLN A 90 8.06 12.52 -12.03
C GLN A 90 6.83 12.42 -11.11
N LEU A 91 5.63 12.73 -11.61
CA LEU A 91 4.39 12.65 -10.83
C LEU A 91 3.67 11.29 -10.97
N SER A 92 4.17 10.40 -11.83
CA SER A 92 3.52 9.13 -12.19
C SER A 92 4.45 7.93 -12.01
N ARG A 93 5.30 7.98 -10.98
CA ARG A 93 6.27 6.90 -10.68
C ARG A 93 5.65 5.67 -10.03
N TRP A 94 4.47 5.81 -9.41
CA TRP A 94 3.84 4.70 -8.69
C TRP A 94 3.23 3.68 -9.64
N THR A 95 3.70 2.44 -9.55
CA THR A 95 3.04 1.29 -10.17
C THR A 95 2.13 0.61 -9.13
N PRO A 96 0.85 0.33 -9.44
CA PRO A 96 -0.04 -0.40 -8.53
C PRO A 96 0.45 -1.82 -8.22
N VAL A 97 0.31 -2.26 -6.96
CA VAL A 97 0.71 -3.61 -6.51
C VAL A 97 0.01 -4.71 -7.31
N ILE A 98 -1.23 -4.48 -7.75
CA ILE A 98 -1.97 -5.45 -8.58
C ILE A 98 -1.24 -5.77 -9.89
N LYS A 99 -0.46 -4.84 -10.47
CA LYS A 99 0.33 -5.12 -11.67
C LYS A 99 1.40 -6.17 -11.39
N ASP A 100 2.07 -6.08 -10.24
CA ASP A 100 3.09 -7.05 -9.80
C ASP A 100 2.46 -8.44 -9.69
N ILE A 101 1.30 -8.52 -9.02
CA ILE A 101 0.54 -9.77 -8.86
C ILE A 101 0.13 -10.35 -10.22
N MET A 102 -0.37 -9.52 -11.14
CA MET A 102 -0.78 -9.96 -12.48
C MET A 102 0.39 -10.51 -13.28
N GLU A 103 1.55 -9.84 -13.26
CA GLU A 103 2.76 -10.30 -13.95
C GLU A 103 3.28 -11.61 -13.34
N ASP A 104 3.32 -11.72 -12.00
CA ASP A 104 3.75 -12.94 -11.30
C ASP A 104 2.80 -14.12 -11.56
N ALA A 105 1.49 -13.86 -11.70
CA ALA A 105 0.51 -14.88 -12.05
C ALA A 105 0.72 -15.43 -13.48
N ILE A 106 1.01 -14.56 -14.46
CA ILE A 106 1.31 -14.95 -15.84
C ILE A 106 2.62 -15.74 -15.91
N GLU A 107 3.64 -15.30 -15.17
CA GLU A 107 4.95 -15.95 -15.09
C GLU A 107 4.96 -17.21 -14.21
N LYS A 108 3.83 -17.56 -13.57
CA LYS A 108 3.67 -18.68 -12.62
C LYS A 108 4.63 -18.61 -11.42
N LYS A 109 4.95 -17.40 -10.96
CA LYS A 109 5.82 -17.10 -9.82
C LYS A 109 5.06 -16.70 -8.54
N LEU A 110 3.74 -16.59 -8.62
CA LEU A 110 2.90 -16.27 -7.47
C LEU A 110 3.01 -17.37 -6.40
N ASP A 111 3.32 -17.01 -5.16
CA ASP A 111 3.50 -17.96 -4.07
C ASP A 111 2.16 -18.67 -3.75
N PRO A 112 2.08 -20.01 -3.89
CA PRO A 112 0.84 -20.74 -3.61
C PRO A 112 0.42 -20.74 -2.14
N ASN A 113 1.32 -20.43 -1.20
CA ASN A 113 0.98 -20.30 0.22
C ASN A 113 0.24 -18.99 0.50
N GLU A 114 0.66 -17.90 -0.15
CA GLU A 114 0.00 -16.60 -0.04
C GLU A 114 -1.26 -16.53 -0.94
N TRP A 115 -1.22 -17.17 -2.12
CA TRP A 115 -2.26 -17.11 -3.15
C TRP A 115 -2.77 -18.51 -3.56
N PRO A 116 -3.52 -19.21 -2.69
CA PRO A 116 -3.95 -20.57 -2.92
C PRO A 116 -5.00 -20.67 -4.03
N SER A 117 -4.88 -21.69 -4.89
CA SER A 117 -5.91 -22.03 -5.89
C SER A 117 -6.96 -22.96 -5.28
N CYS A 118 -8.24 -22.60 -5.43
CA CYS A 118 -9.36 -23.40 -4.91
C CYS A 118 -9.49 -24.79 -5.58
N CYS A 119 -9.09 -24.93 -6.84
CA CYS A 119 -9.01 -26.22 -7.54
C CYS A 119 -7.54 -26.57 -7.77
N GLN A 120 -7.12 -27.77 -7.36
CA GLN A 120 -5.80 -28.28 -7.70
C GLN A 120 -5.64 -28.26 -9.22
N ARG A 121 -4.52 -27.70 -9.72
CA ARG A 121 -4.20 -27.80 -11.15
C ARG A 121 -4.17 -29.30 -11.49
N PRO A 122 -4.91 -29.77 -12.52
CA PRO A 122 -4.70 -31.13 -12.99
C PRO A 122 -3.20 -31.26 -13.32
N PRO A 123 -2.56 -32.37 -12.93
CA PRO A 123 -1.15 -32.58 -13.25
C PRO A 123 -1.00 -32.36 -14.74
N THR A 124 -0.01 -31.53 -15.12
CA THR A 124 0.32 -31.29 -16.52
C THR A 124 0.29 -32.63 -17.22
N LEU A 125 -0.57 -32.76 -18.23
CA LEU A 125 -0.59 -33.92 -19.11
C LEU A 125 0.78 -33.92 -19.79
N ASN A 126 1.77 -34.48 -19.11
CA ASN A 126 3.05 -34.81 -19.69
C ASN A 126 2.68 -35.72 -20.83
N GLY A 127 2.87 -35.23 -22.05
CA GLY A 127 2.79 -36.01 -23.25
C GLY A 127 3.86 -37.08 -23.21
N SER A 128 3.64 -38.12 -22.41
CA SER A 128 4.19 -39.43 -22.69
C SER A 128 3.47 -39.90 -23.93
N ARG A 129 4.06 -39.60 -25.08
CA ARG A 129 4.01 -40.50 -26.23
C ARG A 129 4.31 -41.89 -25.70
N VAL A 130 3.27 -42.71 -25.54
CA VAL A 130 3.42 -44.14 -25.38
C VAL A 130 2.96 -44.74 -26.70
N ALA A 131 3.97 -45.29 -27.40
CA ALA A 131 3.94 -46.25 -28.50
C ALA A 131 2.97 -46.01 -29.67
#